data_AF-A0A7C2FY76-F1
#
_entry.id   AF-A0A7C2FY76-F1
#
_cell.length_a   1.000
_cell.length_b   1.000
_cell.length_c   1.000
_cell.angle_alpha   90.00
_cell.angle_beta   90.00
_cell.angle_gamma   90.00
#
_symmetry.space_group_name_H-M   'P 1'
#
loop_
_entity.id
_entity.type
_entity.pdbx_description
1 polymer ?
#
loop_
_entity_poly.entity_id
_entity_poly.type
_entity_poly.pdbx_seq_one_letter_code
_entity_poly.pdbx_strand_id
1 'polypeptide(L)'
;MGPAGILTSSPAASPVSSDRTAASANLRISRKNHRSSARLLNSQLNAEARRALSEWLSVRPRVPAEALFVGRRGPLTPAGVWRIVAGAARRAGLEKVHPHALRHTFATRLLREAGADLVQVAALLGHQDISTTARYTKPSAEDLEAALERL
;
A
#
# COMPACT_ATOMS: atom_id res chain seq x y z
N MET A 1 -37.64 14.43 -24.40
CA MET A 1 -37.19 15.83 -24.51
C MET A 1 -37.44 16.51 -23.17
N GLY A 2 -36.37 17.01 -22.52
CA GLY A 2 -36.38 17.77 -21.24
C GLY A 2 -36.47 16.92 -19.96
N PRO A 3 -35.97 17.43 -18.81
CA PRO A 3 -34.55 17.70 -18.54
C PRO A 3 -34.09 17.06 -17.21
N ALA A 4 -32.81 16.69 -17.10
CA ALA A 4 -32.17 16.34 -15.83
C ALA A 4 -30.99 17.28 -15.59
N GLY A 5 -31.18 18.27 -14.72
CA GLY A 5 -30.10 19.10 -14.20
C GLY A 5 -29.28 18.33 -13.17
N ILE A 6 -28.01 18.70 -13.02
CA ILE A 6 -27.31 18.90 -11.74
C ILE A 6 -26.04 19.73 -12.04
N LEU A 7 -26.16 21.00 -11.66
CA LEU A 7 -25.24 22.03 -11.18
C LEU A 7 -23.71 21.88 -11.41
N THR A 8 -23.19 22.88 -12.12
CA THR A 8 -21.80 23.35 -12.14
C THR A 8 -21.51 24.35 -11.01
N SER A 9 -20.35 24.20 -10.35
CA SER A 9 -19.42 25.22 -9.81
C SER A 9 -19.91 26.50 -9.09
N SER A 10 -19.34 26.82 -7.90
CA SER A 10 -18.32 27.88 -7.66
C SER A 10 -18.22 28.27 -6.15
N PRO A 11 -17.41 29.25 -5.66
CA PRO A 11 -16.27 29.01 -4.74
C PRO A 11 -16.37 29.71 -3.37
N ALA A 12 -15.70 29.20 -2.34
CA ALA A 12 -15.32 30.02 -1.17
C ALA A 12 -14.10 29.42 -0.46
N ALA A 13 -13.10 30.26 -0.25
CA ALA A 13 -11.82 29.93 0.34
C ALA A 13 -11.84 30.08 1.88
N SER A 14 -11.31 29.05 2.55
CA SER A 14 -10.52 29.07 3.82
C SER A 14 -11.16 29.59 5.13
N PRO A 15 -10.65 29.21 6.33
CA PRO A 15 -9.43 28.43 6.61
C PRO A 15 -9.75 27.09 7.29
N VAL A 16 -9.13 25.99 6.84
CA VAL A 16 -9.08 24.78 7.67
C VAL A 16 -8.06 25.04 8.78
N SER A 17 -8.60 25.31 9.97
CA SER A 17 -7.88 25.34 11.22
C SER A 17 -7.16 24.02 11.44
N SER A 18 -5.91 24.17 11.89
CA SER A 18 -5.12 23.17 12.57
C SER A 18 -5.96 22.40 13.59
N ASP A 19 -6.26 21.13 13.28
CA ASP A 19 -6.51 20.15 14.32
C ASP A 19 -5.58 18.96 14.10
N ARG A 20 -4.47 19.02 14.84
CA ARG A 20 -3.30 18.16 14.72
C ARG A 20 -3.47 16.97 15.66
N THR A 21 -4.63 16.31 15.61
CA THR A 21 -4.92 15.12 16.42
C THR A 21 -5.87 14.19 15.68
N ALA A 22 -5.34 13.34 14.80
CA ALA A 22 -6.12 12.23 14.25
C ALA A 22 -5.21 11.04 13.94
N ALA A 23 -4.85 10.29 14.98
CA ALA A 23 -4.29 8.93 14.89
C ALA A 23 -5.29 7.90 14.29
N SER A 24 -6.28 8.36 13.52
CA SER A 24 -7.29 7.54 12.85
C SER A 24 -7.72 8.17 11.52
N ALA A 25 -6.78 8.81 10.82
CA ALA A 25 -7.00 9.19 9.43
C ALA A 25 -7.09 7.92 8.57
N ASN A 26 -8.31 7.58 8.18
CA ASN A 26 -8.63 6.49 7.29
C ASN A 26 -7.97 6.69 5.92
N LEU A 27 -6.83 6.03 5.68
CA LEU A 27 -6.15 6.10 4.39
C LEU A 27 -6.97 5.36 3.32
N ARG A 28 -7.39 6.09 2.29
CA ARG A 28 -8.11 5.56 1.11
C ARG A 28 -7.15 5.46 -0.06
N ILE A 29 -7.00 4.27 -0.65
CA ILE A 29 -6.31 4.09 -1.94
C ILE A 29 -7.37 4.03 -3.04
N SER A 30 -7.41 5.04 -3.90
CA SER A 30 -8.15 5.00 -5.16
C SER A 30 -7.23 4.53 -6.29
N ARG A 31 -7.62 3.47 -7.00
CA ARG A 31 -6.97 3.08 -8.26
C ARG A 31 -7.54 3.91 -9.40
N LYS A 32 -6.68 4.31 -10.35
CA LYS A 32 -6.99 5.23 -11.46
C LYS A 32 -8.21 4.82 -12.33
N ASN A 33 -8.56 3.52 -12.42
CA ASN A 33 -9.60 3.01 -13.33
C ASN A 33 -10.64 2.07 -12.67
N HIS A 34 -10.82 2.11 -11.35
CA HIS A 34 -11.80 1.22 -10.69
C HIS A 34 -12.68 2.03 -9.74
N ARG A 35 -14.01 1.81 -9.80
CA ARG A 35 -14.97 2.35 -8.82
C ARG A 35 -14.49 1.95 -7.42
N SER A 36 -13.91 2.93 -6.73
CA SER A 36 -13.88 3.10 -5.28
C SER A 36 -13.88 1.81 -4.45
N SER A 37 -12.81 1.01 -4.48
CA SER A 37 -12.52 0.12 -3.34
C SER A 37 -11.91 0.97 -2.21
N ALA A 38 -12.76 1.75 -1.56
CA ALA A 38 -12.44 2.48 -0.34
C ALA A 38 -12.29 1.51 0.84
N ARG A 39 -11.34 0.57 0.76
CA ARG A 39 -11.02 -0.29 1.89
C ARG A 39 -9.98 0.43 2.72
N LEU A 40 -10.43 0.86 3.90
CA LEU A 40 -9.67 1.56 4.92
C LEU A 40 -8.37 0.80 5.21
N LEU A 41 -7.21 1.37 4.83
CA LEU A 41 -5.91 0.72 5.06
C LEU A 41 -5.39 0.88 6.48
N ASN A 42 -6.06 1.66 7.34
CA ASN A 42 -5.55 1.91 8.68
C ASN A 42 -5.43 0.59 9.47
N SER A 43 -6.31 -0.39 9.26
CA SER A 43 -6.22 -1.71 9.92
C SER A 43 -5.13 -2.63 9.38
N GLN A 44 -4.57 -2.35 8.20
CA GLN A 44 -3.64 -3.25 7.49
C GLN A 44 -2.17 -2.79 7.59
N LEU A 45 -1.91 -1.65 8.22
CA LEU A 45 -0.56 -1.16 8.49
C LEU A 45 -0.14 -1.54 9.92
N ASN A 46 1.08 -2.09 10.05
CA ASN A 46 1.70 -2.32 11.36
C ASN A 46 2.10 -0.98 12.02
N ALA A 47 2.49 -1.04 13.31
CA ALA A 47 2.83 0.15 14.08
C ALA A 47 3.97 0.97 13.46
N GLU A 48 4.99 0.30 12.92
CA GLU A 48 6.15 0.96 12.30
C GLU A 48 5.75 1.71 11.02
N ALA A 49 4.95 1.10 10.14
CA ALA A 49 4.47 1.74 8.92
C ALA A 49 3.55 2.94 9.24
N ARG A 50 2.72 2.84 10.28
CA ARG A 50 1.90 3.97 10.74
C ARG A 50 2.76 5.13 11.24
N ARG A 51 3.81 4.83 12.01
CA ARG A 51 4.77 5.84 12.49
C ARG A 51 5.46 6.53 11.31
N ALA A 52 6.03 5.76 10.38
CA ALA A 52 6.69 6.31 9.20
C ALA A 52 5.75 7.17 8.34
N LEU A 53 4.49 6.77 8.22
CA LEU A 53 3.48 7.54 7.50
C LEU A 53 3.15 8.86 8.23
N SER A 54 3.02 8.84 9.55
CA SER A 54 2.79 10.04 10.36
C SER A 54 3.94 11.03 10.22
N GLU A 55 5.19 10.54 10.29
CA GLU A 55 6.39 11.33 10.08
C GLU A 55 6.40 11.95 8.67
N TRP A 56 6.09 11.18 7.63
CA TRP A 56 5.95 11.70 6.27
C TRP A 56 4.89 12.79 6.17
N LEU A 57 3.70 12.59 6.75
CA LEU A 57 2.62 13.58 6.71
C LEU A 57 3.01 14.89 7.40
N SER A 58 3.88 14.85 8.41
CA SER A 58 4.37 16.05 9.10
C SER A 58 5.28 16.92 8.24
N VAL A 59 6.00 16.31 7.28
CA VAL A 59 6.96 17.00 6.39
C VAL A 59 6.49 17.06 4.93
N ARG A 60 5.33 16.47 4.62
CA ARG A 60 4.81 16.38 3.25
C ARG A 60 4.59 17.80 2.69
N PRO A 61 5.18 18.12 1.52
CA PRO A 61 5.00 19.43 0.92
C PRO A 61 3.53 19.67 0.53
N ARG A 62 3.06 20.90 0.73
CA ARG A 62 1.73 21.32 0.27
C ARG A 62 1.77 21.48 -1.24
N VAL A 63 1.13 20.54 -1.93
CA VAL A 63 0.96 20.59 -3.38
C VAL A 63 -0.53 20.43 -3.71
N PRO A 64 -1.01 20.99 -4.84
CA PRO A 64 -2.41 20.85 -5.26
C PRO A 64 -2.85 19.41 -5.56
N ALA A 65 -1.91 18.44 -5.59
CA ALA A 65 -2.23 17.04 -5.79
C ALA A 65 -2.72 16.37 -4.50
N GLU A 66 -3.86 15.68 -4.60
CA GLU A 66 -4.45 14.87 -3.52
C GLU A 66 -3.68 13.56 -3.23
N ALA A 67 -2.66 13.23 -4.03
CA ALA A 67 -1.91 11.98 -3.88
C ALA A 67 -1.11 11.93 -2.55
N LEU A 68 -1.16 10.81 -1.83
CA LEU A 68 -0.45 10.65 -0.55
C LEU A 68 1.06 10.86 -0.68
N PHE A 69 1.66 10.24 -1.69
CA PHE A 69 3.08 10.35 -2.00
C PHE A 69 3.29 11.27 -3.20
N VAL A 70 4.18 12.25 -3.04
CA VAL A 70 4.47 13.27 -4.03
C VAL A 70 5.97 13.37 -4.26
N GLY A 71 6.37 13.56 -5.51
CA GLY A 71 7.73 13.88 -5.92
C GLY A 71 7.85 15.35 -6.32
N ARG A 72 9.06 15.75 -6.76
CA ARG A 72 9.36 17.12 -7.18
C ARG A 72 8.45 17.68 -8.29
N ARG A 73 7.89 16.81 -9.13
CA ARG A 73 7.11 17.16 -10.33
C ARG A 73 5.62 16.81 -10.21
N GLY A 74 5.12 16.56 -9.00
CA GLY A 74 3.73 16.14 -8.77
C GLY A 74 3.63 14.72 -8.18
N PRO A 75 2.53 13.98 -8.40
CA PRO A 75 2.32 12.65 -7.82
C PRO A 75 3.47 11.69 -8.07
N LEU A 76 3.81 10.88 -7.06
CA LEU A 76 4.88 9.90 -7.20
C LEU A 76 4.51 8.81 -8.20
N THR A 77 5.39 8.56 -9.17
CA THR A 77 5.18 7.52 -10.20
C THR A 77 5.81 6.19 -9.78
N PRO A 78 5.40 5.05 -10.37
CA PRO A 78 6.03 3.76 -10.12
C PRO A 78 7.56 3.76 -10.36
N ALA A 79 8.01 4.40 -11.43
CA ALA A 79 9.44 4.58 -11.71
C ALA A 79 10.13 5.45 -10.65
N GLY A 80 9.41 6.44 -10.08
CA GLY A 80 9.87 7.22 -8.94
C GLY A 80 10.08 6.38 -7.68
N VAL A 81 9.09 5.53 -7.34
CA VAL A 81 9.21 4.57 -6.23
C VAL A 81 10.41 3.66 -6.43
N TRP A 82 10.58 3.11 -7.62
CA TRP A 82 11.72 2.24 -7.93
C TRP A 82 13.06 2.94 -7.70
N ARG A 83 13.21 4.18 -8.17
CA ARG A 83 14.42 5.00 -7.95
C ARG A 83 14.67 5.29 -6.48
N ILE A 84 13.62 5.59 -5.70
CA ILE A 84 13.73 5.86 -4.26
C ILE A 84 14.23 4.60 -3.53
N VAL A 85 13.60 3.45 -3.79
CA VAL A 85 13.97 2.17 -3.17
C VAL A 85 15.39 1.78 -3.55
N ALA A 86 15.75 1.83 -4.84
CA ALA A 86 17.10 1.52 -5.30
C ALA A 86 18.15 2.46 -4.69
N GLY A 87 17.82 3.75 -4.54
CA GLY A 87 18.69 4.72 -3.87
C GLY A 87 18.87 4.42 -2.37
N ALA A 88 17.81 4.01 -1.69
CA ALA A 88 17.87 3.59 -0.28
C ALA A 88 18.70 2.31 -0.10
N ALA A 89 18.48 1.32 -0.95
CA ALA A 89 19.23 0.06 -0.96
C ALA A 89 20.73 0.31 -1.11
N ARG A 90 21.13 1.17 -2.05
CA ARG A 90 22.54 1.53 -2.26
C ARG A 90 23.17 2.17 -1.03
N ARG A 91 22.46 3.09 -0.34
CA ARG A 91 22.96 3.71 0.88
C ARG A 91 23.11 2.72 2.04
N ALA A 92 22.29 1.67 2.04
CA ALA A 92 22.35 0.60 3.03
C ALA A 92 23.34 -0.52 2.64
N GLY A 93 24.04 -0.42 1.51
CA GLY A 93 24.92 -1.49 1.03
C GLY A 93 24.19 -2.77 0.61
N LEU A 94 22.90 -2.67 0.28
CA LEU A 94 22.06 -3.80 -0.08
C LEU A 94 21.96 -3.97 -1.61
N GLU A 95 22.20 -5.19 -2.07
CA GLU A 95 22.02 -5.56 -3.48
C GLU A 95 20.64 -6.15 -3.76
N LYS A 96 20.21 -6.07 -5.03
CA LYS A 96 18.97 -6.68 -5.56
C LYS A 96 17.66 -6.22 -4.87
N VAL A 97 17.69 -5.18 -4.04
CA VAL A 97 16.48 -4.63 -3.39
C VAL A 97 15.75 -3.66 -4.32
N HIS A 98 14.49 -3.98 -4.59
CA HIS A 98 13.58 -3.20 -5.42
C HIS A 98 12.13 -3.45 -4.94
N PRO A 99 11.12 -2.67 -5.39
CA PRO A 99 9.76 -2.77 -4.85
C PRO A 99 9.14 -4.18 -4.89
N HIS A 100 9.42 -4.96 -5.94
CA HIS A 100 8.90 -6.32 -6.05
C HIS A 100 9.61 -7.30 -5.11
N ALA A 101 10.94 -7.18 -4.93
CA ALA A 101 11.67 -7.95 -3.93
C ALA A 101 11.14 -7.69 -2.51
N LEU A 102 10.90 -6.41 -2.15
CA LEU A 102 10.32 -6.06 -0.86
C LEU A 102 8.93 -6.68 -0.66
N ARG A 103 8.08 -6.66 -1.70
CA ARG A 103 6.76 -7.31 -1.68
C ARG A 103 6.88 -8.83 -1.49
N HIS A 104 7.84 -9.45 -2.18
CA HIS A 104 8.09 -10.89 -2.07
C HIS A 104 8.51 -11.25 -0.65
N THR A 105 9.51 -10.57 -0.08
CA THR A 105 9.92 -10.77 1.31
C THR A 105 8.75 -10.61 2.27
N PHE A 106 7.94 -9.55 2.13
CA PHE A 106 6.77 -9.36 2.99
C PHE A 106 5.79 -10.54 2.92
N ALA A 107 5.43 -10.98 1.71
CA ALA A 107 4.50 -12.10 1.52
C ALA A 107 5.05 -13.41 2.10
N THR A 108 6.32 -13.73 1.84
CA THR A 108 6.96 -14.94 2.33
C THR A 108 7.07 -14.94 3.86
N ARG A 109 7.42 -13.81 4.47
CA ARG A 109 7.51 -13.70 5.94
C ARG A 109 6.15 -13.85 6.61
N LEU A 110 5.08 -13.30 6.01
CA LEU A 110 3.72 -13.51 6.53
C LEU A 110 3.33 -14.99 6.51
N LEU A 111 3.60 -15.69 5.40
CA LEU A 111 3.27 -17.12 5.26
C LEU A 111 4.10 -18.00 6.20
N ARG A 112 5.42 -17.77 6.26
CA ARG A 112 6.36 -18.69 6.92
C ARG A 112 6.66 -18.37 8.37
N GLU A 113 6.72 -17.08 8.72
CA GLU A 113 7.11 -16.66 10.08
C GLU A 113 5.88 -16.30 10.92
N ALA A 114 4.92 -15.59 10.35
CA ALA A 114 3.71 -15.18 11.07
C ALA A 114 2.58 -16.23 11.02
N GLY A 115 2.72 -17.29 10.21
CA GLY A 115 1.71 -18.34 10.05
C GLY A 115 0.40 -17.84 9.41
N ALA A 116 0.44 -16.72 8.68
CA ALA A 116 -0.74 -16.19 8.01
C ALA A 116 -1.17 -17.12 6.88
N ASP A 117 -2.47 -17.36 6.74
CA ASP A 117 -2.99 -18.14 5.61
C ASP A 117 -2.94 -17.34 4.29
N LEU A 118 -3.10 -18.05 3.16
CA LEU A 118 -3.00 -17.45 1.84
C LEU A 118 -4.03 -16.34 1.59
N VAL A 119 -5.22 -16.43 2.19
CA VAL A 119 -6.31 -15.46 2.05
C VAL A 119 -5.97 -14.18 2.82
N GLN A 120 -5.42 -14.30 4.03
CA GLN A 120 -4.93 -13.18 4.83
C GLN A 120 -3.82 -12.44 4.09
N VAL A 121 -2.86 -13.16 3.52
CA VAL A 121 -1.77 -12.54 2.76
C VAL A 121 -2.29 -11.84 1.50
N ALA A 122 -3.22 -12.45 0.77
CA ALA A 122 -3.84 -11.83 -0.40
C ALA A 122 -4.59 -10.54 -0.05
N ALA A 123 -5.31 -10.54 1.08
CA ALA A 123 -6.02 -9.38 1.59
C ALA A 123 -5.05 -8.24 1.93
N LEU A 124 -3.98 -8.53 2.68
CA LEU A 124 -2.95 -7.55 3.05
C LEU A 124 -2.18 -6.98 1.85
N LEU A 125 -2.00 -7.78 0.80
CA LEU A 125 -1.38 -7.34 -0.45
C LEU A 125 -2.35 -6.60 -1.39
N GLY A 126 -3.65 -6.62 -1.10
CA GLY A 126 -4.70 -6.04 -1.96
C GLY A 126 -4.83 -6.73 -3.32
N HIS A 127 -4.49 -8.02 -3.40
CA HIS A 127 -4.65 -8.82 -4.61
C HIS A 127 -6.14 -9.18 -4.79
N GLN A 128 -6.66 -8.98 -6.00
CA GLN A 128 -8.05 -9.37 -6.32
C GLN A 128 -8.14 -10.83 -6.76
N ASP A 129 -7.05 -11.38 -7.27
CA ASP A 129 -6.93 -12.79 -7.64
C ASP A 129 -5.92 -13.47 -6.71
N ILE A 130 -6.39 -14.53 -6.04
CA ILE A 130 -5.59 -15.33 -5.12
C ILE A 130 -4.45 -16.06 -5.84
N SER A 131 -4.58 -16.33 -7.15
CA SER A 131 -3.53 -16.93 -7.98
C SER A 131 -2.24 -16.10 -7.96
N THR A 132 -2.36 -14.77 -7.83
CA THR A 132 -1.21 -13.86 -7.75
C THR A 132 -0.44 -14.04 -6.45
N THR A 133 -1.14 -14.41 -5.36
CA THR A 133 -0.54 -14.69 -4.05
C THR A 133 -0.03 -16.13 -3.95
N ALA A 134 -0.67 -17.09 -4.63
CA ALA A 134 -0.26 -18.50 -4.65
C ALA A 134 1.17 -18.71 -5.19
N ARG A 135 1.72 -17.74 -5.92
CA ARG A 135 3.14 -17.76 -6.34
C ARG A 135 4.12 -17.84 -5.15
N TYR A 136 3.70 -17.41 -3.96
CA TYR A 136 4.54 -17.40 -2.75
C TYR A 136 4.47 -18.71 -1.93
N THR A 137 3.55 -19.62 -2.25
CA THR A 137 3.29 -20.84 -1.48
C THR A 137 3.80 -22.11 -2.15
N LYS A 138 4.82 -22.05 -3.02
CA LYS A 138 5.37 -23.27 -3.65
C LYS A 138 5.84 -24.24 -2.56
N PRO A 139 5.12 -25.36 -2.32
CA PRO A 139 5.54 -26.33 -1.34
C PRO A 139 6.71 -27.13 -1.92
N SER A 140 7.67 -27.52 -1.09
CA SER A 140 8.67 -28.52 -1.47
C SER A 140 8.02 -29.91 -1.51
N ALA A 141 8.72 -30.90 -2.09
CA ALA A 141 8.28 -32.29 -2.02
C ALA A 141 8.23 -32.78 -0.56
N GLU A 142 9.21 -32.37 0.26
CA GLU A 142 9.30 -32.68 1.68
C GLU A 142 8.13 -32.07 2.48
N ASP A 143 7.69 -30.85 2.14
CA ASP A 143 6.52 -30.21 2.78
C ASP A 143 5.24 -31.02 2.56
N LEU A 144 5.08 -31.61 1.36
CA LEU A 144 3.93 -32.44 1.00
C LEU A 144 3.97 -33.81 1.67
N GLU A 145 5.14 -34.43 1.72
CA GLU A 145 5.36 -35.73 2.38
C GLU A 145 5.08 -35.63 3.89
N ALA A 146 5.67 -34.63 4.56
CA ALA A 146 5.43 -34.39 5.98
C ALA A 146 3.95 -34.06 6.28
N ALA A 147 3.20 -33.49 5.34
CA ALA A 147 1.76 -33.24 5.52
C ALA A 147 0.95 -34.54 5.50
N LEU A 148 1.32 -35.51 4.66
CA LEU A 148 0.67 -36.82 4.61
C LEU A 148 0.94 -37.67 5.85
N GLU A 149 2.15 -37.59 6.42
CA GLU A 149 2.51 -38.34 7.64
C GLU A 149 1.76 -37.91 8.90
N ARG A 150 1.05 -36.77 8.88
CA ARG A 150 0.27 -36.24 10.01
C ARG A 150 -1.20 -36.67 10.01
N LEU A 151 -1.63 -37.46 9.02
CA LEU A 151 -2.98 -38.03 8.92
C LEU A 151 -3.06 -39.36 9.66
#